data_AF-A0AAD5NCR8-F1
#
_entry.id   AF-A0AAD5NCR8-F1
#
_cell.length_a   1.000
_cell.length_b   1.000
_cell.length_c   1.000
_cell.angle_alpha   90.00
_cell.angle_beta   90.00
_cell.angle_gamma   90.00
#
_symmetry.space_group_name_H-M   'P 1'
#
loop_
_entity.id
_entity.type
_entity.pdbx_description
1 polymer ?
#
loop_
_entity_poly.entity_id
_entity_poly.type
_entity_poly.pdbx_seq_one_letter_code
_entity_poly.pdbx_strand_id
1 'polypeptide(L)'
;MERGHQVAQMGSIYKKASNVIVWLGSVDEDVGLLISALRSLHLKVSPQPFKQWQLRDDRWRDAWEELHGGDISGGSFHLQLSNGLYMLTRKPWFTRVWIIQEVANAKSAQIQCSAGSIEAMFLALAPWLLGQSIDEQPQAVFDIFPGLPRKWSWWAEERTLWALLSRFRECQATDPRDRVYALLGIASDMANDAIEPDYSKSEHQVLRDTCNYLFERAFYVGRAFLEQKMMRRAKPEDLEHFLERQGRVKWTEKIVQLASFDLGHSTLTLLLTKFETPLPVTLKLLREALKIGPDALDLLFDKCVFEDVDLMELVLAAAEIGEDALDVRFGKCKIPPRLTRVIFEAAILSGMEGAETLFRRRESEANIFQEVQETHQLRDVLCEQVLGILRRAVYMTGHGGIGSI
;
A
#
# COMPACT_ATOMS: atom_id res chain seq x y z
N MET A 1 36.28 6.59 4.10
CA MET A 1 36.17 5.28 4.78
C MET A 1 36.06 5.41 6.30
N GLU A 2 36.93 6.15 6.99
CA GLU A 2 36.92 6.24 8.46
C GLU A 2 35.61 6.78 9.08
N ARG A 3 35.04 7.86 8.52
CA ARG A 3 33.77 8.45 9.00
C ARG A 3 32.56 7.53 8.84
N GLY A 4 32.49 6.75 7.75
CA GLY A 4 31.40 5.79 7.52
C GLY A 4 31.40 4.68 8.56
N HIS A 5 32.60 4.18 8.92
CA HIS A 5 32.76 3.17 9.96
C HIS A 5 32.35 3.69 11.34
N GLN A 6 32.74 4.92 11.70
CA GLN A 6 32.34 5.55 12.97
C GLN A 6 30.81 5.75 13.06
N VAL A 7 30.19 6.16 11.96
CA VAL A 7 28.73 6.34 11.87
C VAL A 7 27.98 5.02 12.04
N ALA A 8 28.45 3.96 11.40
CA ALA A 8 27.88 2.62 11.58
C ALA A 8 27.96 2.14 13.05
N GLN A 9 28.98 2.58 13.79
CA GLN A 9 29.14 2.24 15.20
C GLN A 9 28.27 3.07 16.16
N MET A 10 27.80 4.26 15.77
CA MET A 10 27.06 5.17 16.67
C MET A 10 25.85 4.49 17.33
N GLY A 11 25.03 3.79 16.54
CA GLY A 11 23.87 3.07 17.07
C GLY A 11 24.26 2.04 18.14
N SER A 12 25.37 1.32 17.93
CA SER A 12 25.90 0.33 18.88
C SER A 12 26.42 0.98 20.17
N ILE A 13 27.09 2.13 20.07
CA ILE A 13 27.62 2.88 21.21
C ILE A 13 26.47 3.32 22.13
N TYR A 14 25.49 4.03 21.59
CA TYR A 14 24.36 4.53 22.37
C TYR A 14 23.45 3.42 22.89
N LYS A 15 23.30 2.33 22.14
CA LYS A 15 22.56 1.13 22.59
C LYS A 15 23.25 0.43 23.77
N LYS A 16 24.59 0.44 23.82
CA LYS A 16 25.36 -0.16 24.92
C LYS A 16 25.46 0.75 26.13
N ALA A 17 25.41 2.08 25.93
CA ALA A 17 25.47 3.06 27.01
C ALA A 17 24.39 2.79 28.09
N SER A 18 24.79 2.88 29.36
CA SER A 18 23.85 2.80 30.49
C SER A 18 23.01 4.07 30.61
N ASN A 19 23.62 5.23 30.32
CA ASN A 19 22.99 6.52 30.35
C ASN A 19 23.63 7.46 29.31
N VAL A 20 22.82 8.30 28.68
CA VAL A 20 23.25 9.34 27.74
C VAL A 20 23.01 10.71 28.37
N ILE A 21 24.06 11.53 28.46
CA ILE A 21 23.96 12.87 29.02
C ILE A 21 23.94 13.89 27.88
N VAL A 22 22.84 14.63 27.77
CA VAL A 22 22.65 15.69 26.79
C VAL A 22 22.93 17.03 27.48
N TRP A 23 24.06 17.66 27.15
CA TRP A 23 24.41 18.97 27.70
C TRP A 23 23.91 20.10 26.78
N LEU A 24 22.98 20.92 27.28
CA LEU A 24 22.38 22.05 26.56
C LEU A 24 23.09 23.39 26.80
N GLY A 25 24.16 23.41 27.62
CA GLY A 25 24.90 24.62 27.94
C GLY A 25 24.18 25.54 28.92
N SER A 26 24.49 26.84 28.84
CA SER A 26 23.85 27.87 29.66
C SER A 26 22.41 28.09 29.22
N VAL A 27 21.52 28.25 30.21
CA VAL A 27 20.09 28.48 30.00
C VAL A 27 19.63 29.69 30.80
N ASP A 28 18.53 30.28 30.35
CA ASP A 28 17.86 31.40 31.00
C ASP A 28 17.11 30.95 32.26
N GLU A 29 16.69 31.92 33.08
CA GLU A 29 16.02 31.70 34.36
C GLU A 29 14.73 30.87 34.20
N ASP A 30 13.87 31.20 33.23
CA ASP A 30 12.62 30.48 32.94
C ASP A 30 12.85 29.00 32.60
N VAL A 31 13.94 28.68 31.89
CA VAL A 31 14.33 27.30 31.60
C VAL A 31 14.79 26.58 32.87
N GLY A 32 15.56 27.27 33.72
CA GLY A 32 15.96 26.75 35.02
C GLY A 32 14.78 26.47 35.94
N LEU A 33 13.76 27.34 35.91
CA LEU A 33 12.52 27.17 36.63
C LEU A 33 11.75 25.93 36.15
N LEU A 34 11.61 25.76 34.83
CA LEU A 34 11.02 24.56 34.23
C LEU A 34 11.72 23.28 34.66
N ILE A 35 13.06 23.24 34.54
CA ILE A 35 13.87 22.07 34.94
C ILE A 35 13.62 21.76 36.42
N SER A 36 13.60 22.78 37.28
CA SER A 36 13.39 22.62 38.72
C SER A 36 11.97 22.12 39.06
N ALA A 37 10.95 22.66 38.41
CA ALA A 37 9.55 22.23 38.60
C ALA A 37 9.35 20.75 38.21
N LEU A 38 9.92 20.33 37.08
CA LEU A 38 9.88 18.93 36.63
C LEU A 38 10.69 17.99 37.54
N ARG A 39 11.80 18.47 38.12
CA ARG A 39 12.54 17.71 39.14
C ARG A 39 11.72 17.49 40.40
N SER A 40 11.01 18.51 40.88
CA SER A 40 10.10 18.36 42.01
C SER A 40 9.01 17.32 41.73
N LEU A 41 8.47 17.31 40.51
CA LEU A 41 7.53 16.27 40.08
C LEU A 41 8.17 14.88 40.13
N HIS A 42 9.37 14.72 39.57
CA HIS A 42 10.10 13.45 39.62
C HIS A 42 10.29 12.96 41.06
N LEU A 43 10.74 13.81 41.98
CA LEU A 43 10.94 13.44 43.39
C LEU A 43 9.63 13.03 44.06
N LYS A 44 8.53 13.70 43.77
CA LYS A 44 7.19 13.40 44.30
C LYS A 44 6.63 12.07 43.80
N VAL A 45 6.82 11.75 42.52
CA VAL A 45 6.30 10.51 41.94
C VAL A 45 7.23 9.32 42.11
N SER A 46 8.53 9.53 42.35
CA SER A 46 9.52 8.46 42.45
C SER A 46 9.17 7.32 43.43
N PRO A 47 8.50 7.57 44.57
CA PRO A 47 8.05 6.50 45.47
C PRO A 47 6.90 5.64 44.91
N GLN A 48 6.21 6.11 43.87
CA GLN A 48 5.04 5.47 43.29
C GLN A 48 5.43 4.58 42.09
N PRO A 49 4.59 3.60 41.70
CA PRO A 49 4.83 2.76 40.52
C PRO A 49 4.50 3.49 39.20
N PHE A 50 4.98 4.72 39.03
CA PHE A 50 4.66 5.61 37.90
C PHE A 50 5.03 5.04 36.53
N LYS A 51 5.93 4.04 36.48
CA LYS A 51 6.30 3.34 35.23
C LYS A 51 5.13 2.60 34.57
N GLN A 52 4.03 2.40 35.29
CA GLN A 52 2.79 1.80 34.76
C GLN A 52 1.84 2.85 34.18
N TRP A 53 2.10 4.13 34.41
CA TRP A 53 1.21 5.21 33.98
C TRP A 53 1.41 5.49 32.49
N GLN A 54 0.35 5.91 31.82
CA GLN A 54 0.47 6.42 30.46
C GLN A 54 1.12 7.82 30.49
N LEU A 55 1.65 8.29 29.35
CA LEU A 55 2.28 9.60 29.27
C LEU A 55 1.28 10.75 29.54
N ARG A 56 0.01 10.54 29.20
CA ARG A 56 -1.09 11.52 29.35
C ARG A 56 -2.09 11.13 30.44
N ASP A 57 -1.60 10.46 31.47
CA ASP A 57 -2.39 9.95 32.60
C ASP A 57 -2.66 11.07 33.62
N ASP A 58 -3.91 11.24 34.05
CA ASP A 58 -4.32 12.34 34.94
C ASP A 58 -3.56 12.36 36.27
N ARG A 59 -3.03 11.22 36.74
CA ARG A 59 -2.19 11.15 37.95
C ARG A 59 -0.94 12.02 37.87
N TRP A 60 -0.40 12.24 36.67
CA TRP A 60 0.70 13.18 36.46
C TRP A 60 0.25 14.62 36.71
N ARG A 61 -0.96 14.98 36.28
CA ARG A 61 -1.56 16.29 36.45
C ARG A 61 -1.93 16.53 37.91
N ASP A 62 -2.54 15.55 38.57
CA ASP A 62 -2.85 15.61 39.99
C ASP A 62 -1.59 15.87 40.82
N ALA A 63 -0.51 15.12 40.57
CA ALA A 63 0.77 15.31 41.26
C ALA A 63 1.41 16.67 40.95
N TRP A 64 1.23 17.18 39.73
CA TRP A 64 1.71 18.50 39.32
C TRP A 64 0.93 19.63 39.98
N GLU A 65 -0.39 19.52 40.05
CA GLU A 65 -1.28 20.46 40.72
C GLU A 65 -1.11 20.42 42.25
N GLU A 66 -0.84 19.28 42.86
CA GLU A 66 -0.50 19.24 44.29
C GLU A 66 0.79 20.01 44.63
N LEU A 67 1.78 19.95 43.73
CA LEU A 67 3.06 20.62 43.94
C LEU A 67 3.02 22.12 43.64
N HIS A 68 2.29 22.50 42.59
CA HIS A 68 2.35 23.84 41.99
C HIS A 68 0.99 24.56 41.98
N GLY A 69 -0.08 23.88 42.39
CA GLY A 69 -1.48 24.34 42.35
C GLY A 69 -1.86 25.44 43.31
N GLY A 70 -1.05 25.68 44.34
CA GLY A 70 -1.19 26.86 45.20
C GLY A 70 -0.96 28.18 44.46
N ASP A 71 -0.22 28.15 43.33
CA ASP A 71 0.16 29.33 42.52
C ASP A 71 -0.53 29.38 41.13
N ILE A 72 -1.44 28.45 40.81
CA ILE A 72 -2.11 28.37 39.49
C ILE A 72 -3.09 29.54 39.25
N SER A 73 -3.44 30.31 40.27
CA SER A 73 -4.18 31.57 40.15
C SER A 73 -3.29 32.80 39.89
N GLY A 74 -1.96 32.65 39.90
CA GLY A 74 -1.01 33.66 39.45
C GLY A 74 -0.50 33.33 38.05
N GLY A 75 -1.11 33.89 37.00
CA GLY A 75 -0.74 33.62 35.60
C GLY A 75 0.74 33.80 35.24
N SER A 76 1.55 34.42 36.10
CA SER A 76 3.00 34.58 35.91
C SER A 76 3.79 33.27 35.97
N PHE A 77 3.54 32.37 36.94
CA PHE A 77 4.39 31.18 37.12
C PHE A 77 4.22 30.19 35.95
N HIS A 78 2.97 29.88 35.58
CA HIS A 78 2.68 29.03 34.42
C HIS A 78 3.24 29.63 33.12
N LEU A 79 3.16 30.96 32.95
CA LEU A 79 3.74 31.66 31.81
C LEU A 79 5.27 31.49 31.76
N GLN A 80 5.98 31.59 32.89
CA GLN A 80 7.42 31.37 32.95
C GLN A 80 7.80 29.93 32.60
N LEU A 81 7.05 28.94 33.09
CA LEU A 81 7.30 27.54 32.71
C LEU A 81 7.05 27.31 31.21
N SER A 82 6.00 27.93 30.66
CA SER A 82 5.66 27.85 29.24
C SER A 82 6.72 28.51 28.36
N ASN A 83 7.23 29.67 28.79
CA ASN A 83 8.38 30.35 28.17
C ASN A 83 9.64 29.50 28.27
N GLY A 84 9.90 28.89 29.43
CA GLY A 84 11.02 27.96 29.62
C GLY A 84 10.97 26.79 28.64
N LEU A 85 9.78 26.22 28.41
CA LEU A 85 9.60 25.11 27.46
C LEU A 85 9.84 25.59 26.02
N TYR A 86 9.30 26.76 25.68
CA TYR A 86 9.49 27.39 24.38
C TYR A 86 10.98 27.68 24.09
N MET A 87 11.70 28.25 25.05
CA MET A 87 13.12 28.58 24.92
C MET A 87 14.01 27.34 24.86
N LEU A 88 13.70 26.32 25.66
CA LEU A 88 14.46 25.07 25.69
C LEU A 88 14.35 24.30 24.38
N THR A 89 13.13 24.13 23.85
CA THR A 89 12.87 23.37 22.60
C THR A 89 13.51 24.02 21.36
N ARG A 90 13.87 25.30 21.44
CA ARG A 90 14.60 26.04 20.40
C ARG A 90 16.12 25.96 20.48
N LYS A 91 16.68 25.27 21.49
CA LYS A 91 18.13 25.06 21.56
C LYS A 91 18.59 24.26 20.33
N PRO A 92 19.76 24.58 19.74
CA PRO A 92 20.26 23.91 18.53
C PRO A 92 20.38 22.38 18.64
N TRP A 93 20.47 21.83 19.84
CA TRP A 93 20.50 20.38 20.03
C TRP A 93 19.25 19.69 19.48
N PHE A 94 18.05 20.26 19.66
CA PHE A 94 16.79 19.69 19.16
C PHE A 94 16.68 19.67 17.64
N THR A 95 17.54 20.41 16.94
CA THR A 95 17.50 20.48 15.48
C THR A 95 18.43 19.49 14.79
N ARG A 96 19.37 18.88 15.50
CA ARG A 96 20.43 18.06 14.88
C ARG A 96 19.95 16.66 14.53
N VAL A 97 20.20 16.19 13.31
CA VAL A 97 19.78 14.83 12.92
C VAL A 97 20.42 13.72 13.76
N TRP A 98 21.68 13.91 14.19
CA TRP A 98 22.41 12.87 14.93
C TRP A 98 21.84 12.58 16.31
N ILE A 99 21.12 13.53 16.92
CA ILE A 99 20.54 13.34 18.25
C ILE A 99 19.50 12.23 18.29
N ILE A 100 18.92 11.90 17.13
CA ILE A 100 17.98 10.79 16.99
C ILE A 100 18.65 9.48 17.41
N GLN A 101 19.86 9.19 16.91
CA GLN A 101 20.62 8.00 17.30
C GLN A 101 21.05 8.04 18.78
N GLU A 102 21.33 9.24 19.30
CA GLU A 102 21.75 9.45 20.69
C GLU A 102 20.65 9.05 21.67
N VAL A 103 19.41 9.50 21.44
CA VAL A 103 18.31 9.29 22.40
C VAL A 103 17.46 8.06 22.09
N ALA A 104 17.24 7.72 20.82
CA ALA A 104 16.42 6.57 20.44
C ALA A 104 17.02 5.24 20.91
N ASN A 105 18.34 5.09 20.77
CA ASN A 105 19.05 3.89 21.16
C ASN A 105 19.35 3.83 22.66
N ALA A 106 19.28 4.95 23.37
CA ALA A 106 19.63 5.03 24.77
C ALA A 106 18.72 4.13 25.65
N LYS A 107 19.33 3.57 26.69
CA LYS A 107 18.59 2.91 27.79
C LYS A 107 17.97 3.94 28.74
N SER A 108 18.69 5.02 29.00
CA SER A 108 18.29 6.18 29.78
C SER A 108 18.97 7.43 29.22
N ALA A 109 18.31 8.58 29.33
CA ALA A 109 18.83 9.86 28.88
C ALA A 109 18.55 10.95 29.91
N GLN A 110 19.54 11.80 30.15
CA GLN A 110 19.45 12.96 31.05
C GLN A 110 19.68 14.24 30.23
N ILE A 111 18.77 15.18 30.37
CA ILE A 111 18.95 16.54 29.87
C ILE A 111 19.65 17.34 30.97
N GLN A 112 20.79 17.94 30.66
CA GLN A 112 21.61 18.68 31.60
C GLN A 112 21.92 20.08 31.06
N CYS A 113 21.84 21.08 31.91
CA CYS A 113 22.14 22.47 31.61
C CYS A 113 22.76 23.16 32.83
N SER A 114 23.10 24.45 32.70
CA SER A 114 23.67 25.24 33.82
C SER A 114 22.78 25.26 35.06
N ALA A 115 21.45 25.10 34.92
CA ALA A 115 20.50 25.12 36.03
C ALA A 115 20.28 23.74 36.68
N GLY A 116 20.76 22.65 36.09
CA GLY A 116 20.61 21.31 36.66
C GLY A 116 20.42 20.21 35.62
N SER A 117 19.86 19.08 36.06
CA SER A 117 19.64 17.91 35.21
C SER A 117 18.30 17.23 35.48
N ILE A 118 17.60 16.85 34.43
CA ILE A 118 16.33 16.12 34.49
C ILE A 118 16.36 14.92 33.56
N GLU A 119 15.71 13.84 33.93
CA GLU A 119 15.55 12.69 33.05
C GLU A 119 14.66 13.08 31.86
N ALA A 120 15.09 12.73 30.64
CA ALA A 120 14.43 13.16 29.41
C ALA A 120 12.95 12.79 29.35
N MET A 121 12.57 11.64 29.96
CA MET A 121 11.18 11.22 30.08
C MET A 121 10.29 12.23 30.80
N PHE A 122 10.79 12.89 31.86
CA PHE A 122 10.02 13.93 32.57
C PHE A 122 9.91 15.21 31.77
N LEU A 123 10.93 15.54 30.97
CA LEU A 123 10.84 16.67 30.05
C LEU A 123 9.73 16.47 29.00
N ALA A 124 9.54 15.24 28.51
CA ALA A 124 8.46 14.91 27.58
C ALA A 124 7.04 15.04 28.16
N LEU A 125 6.88 15.13 29.49
CA LEU A 125 5.58 15.41 30.11
C LEU A 125 5.19 16.89 30.04
N ALA A 126 6.17 17.80 29.90
CA ALA A 126 5.95 19.23 30.02
C ALA A 126 4.86 19.80 29.09
N PRO A 127 4.79 19.43 27.78
CA PRO A 127 3.72 19.92 26.90
C PRO A 127 2.31 19.59 27.42
N TRP A 128 2.11 18.37 27.93
CA TRP A 128 0.81 17.91 28.42
C TRP A 128 0.46 18.50 29.80
N LEU A 129 1.44 18.65 30.68
CA LEU A 129 1.27 19.27 32.00
C LEU A 129 0.93 20.75 31.88
N LEU A 130 1.61 21.47 30.98
CA LEU A 130 1.41 22.90 30.76
C LEU A 130 0.24 23.21 29.83
N GLY A 131 -0.32 22.20 29.14
CA GLY A 131 -1.36 22.43 28.12
C GLY A 131 -0.84 23.22 26.91
N GLN A 132 0.47 23.10 26.63
CA GLN A 132 1.16 23.83 25.57
C GLN A 132 1.59 22.87 24.47
N SER A 133 1.28 23.21 23.22
CA SER A 133 1.85 22.55 22.05
C SER A 133 3.27 23.05 21.78
N ILE A 134 4.17 22.16 21.38
CA ILE A 134 5.50 22.51 20.88
C ILE A 134 5.60 22.23 19.37
N ASP A 135 6.63 22.78 18.73
CA ASP A 135 6.88 22.59 17.30
C ASP A 135 7.07 21.09 16.94
N GLU A 136 6.71 20.71 15.71
CA GLU A 136 6.67 19.30 15.26
C GLU A 136 7.98 18.55 15.50
N GLN A 137 9.12 19.20 15.26
CA GLN A 137 10.43 18.58 15.36
C GLN A 137 10.86 18.30 16.81
N PRO A 138 10.86 19.28 17.74
CA PRO A 138 11.04 19.00 19.16
C PRO A 138 10.06 17.95 19.70
N GLN A 139 8.80 17.96 19.24
CA GLN A 139 7.83 16.93 19.61
C GLN A 139 8.26 15.54 19.13
N ALA A 140 8.71 15.41 17.88
CA ALA A 140 9.23 14.15 17.36
C ALA A 140 10.45 13.64 18.14
N VAL A 141 11.27 14.54 18.71
CA VAL A 141 12.40 14.18 19.58
C VAL A 141 11.91 13.73 20.97
N PHE A 142 10.94 14.42 21.55
CA PHE A 142 10.34 14.04 22.84
C PHE A 142 9.69 12.65 22.76
N ASP A 143 9.02 12.37 21.64
CA ASP A 143 8.34 11.10 21.37
C ASP A 143 9.28 9.89 21.37
N ILE A 144 10.59 10.10 21.18
CA ILE A 144 11.61 9.04 21.09
C ILE A 144 12.51 8.96 22.32
N PHE A 145 12.27 9.80 23.33
CA PHE A 145 13.00 9.70 24.59
C PHE A 145 12.80 8.33 25.24
N PRO A 146 13.85 7.78 25.91
CA PRO A 146 13.77 6.48 26.54
C PRO A 146 12.72 6.47 27.66
N GLY A 147 12.03 5.34 27.80
CA GLY A 147 11.01 5.15 28.83
C GLY A 147 9.58 5.23 28.28
N LEU A 148 8.71 5.95 29.00
CA LEU A 148 7.30 6.08 28.66
C LEU A 148 7.02 6.77 27.31
N PRO A 149 7.72 7.84 26.89
CA PRO A 149 7.40 8.54 25.65
C PRO A 149 7.42 7.61 24.45
N ARG A 150 8.53 6.89 24.24
CA ARG A 150 8.67 5.93 23.14
C ARG A 150 7.73 4.71 23.19
N LYS A 151 7.14 4.42 24.35
CA LYS A 151 6.20 3.29 24.53
C LYS A 151 4.78 3.65 24.07
N TRP A 152 4.41 4.92 24.17
CA TRP A 152 3.05 5.40 23.94
C TRP A 152 2.95 6.40 22.76
N SER A 153 4.06 6.71 22.10
CA SER A 153 4.11 7.52 20.88
C SER A 153 4.09 6.64 19.62
N TRP A 154 4.11 7.29 18.46
CA TRP A 154 4.30 6.66 17.14
C TRP A 154 5.55 5.77 17.07
N TRP A 155 6.53 5.97 17.96
CA TRP A 155 7.74 5.16 18.01
C TRP A 155 7.50 3.67 18.31
N ALA A 156 6.37 3.35 18.95
CA ALA A 156 5.95 1.97 19.23
C ALA A 156 5.44 1.23 17.98
N GLU A 157 5.14 1.95 16.89
CA GLU A 157 4.69 1.39 15.61
C GLU A 157 5.87 0.95 14.72
N GLU A 158 5.59 0.53 13.48
CA GLU A 158 6.63 0.20 12.51
C GLU A 158 7.42 1.45 12.07
N ARG A 159 8.71 1.48 12.40
CA ARG A 159 9.63 2.58 12.11
C ARG A 159 10.25 2.43 10.73
N THR A 160 9.44 2.49 9.68
CA THR A 160 9.95 2.47 8.30
C THR A 160 10.86 3.67 8.04
N LEU A 161 11.83 3.53 7.14
CA LEU A 161 12.69 4.64 6.73
C LEU A 161 11.89 5.86 6.25
N TRP A 162 10.77 5.63 5.53
CA TRP A 162 9.83 6.68 5.14
C TRP A 162 9.22 7.42 6.32
N ALA A 163 8.72 6.69 7.33
CA ALA A 163 8.12 7.29 8.51
C ALA A 163 9.15 8.15 9.27
N LEU A 164 10.38 7.65 9.42
CA LEU A 164 11.48 8.37 10.06
C LEU A 164 11.87 9.63 9.28
N LEU A 165 12.04 9.53 7.96
CA LEU A 165 12.34 10.68 7.09
C LEU A 165 11.24 11.73 7.16
N SER A 166 9.98 11.31 7.20
CA SER A 166 8.83 12.21 7.27
C SER A 166 8.73 12.93 8.62
N ARG A 167 9.00 12.22 9.73
CA ARG A 167 8.93 12.76 11.09
C ARG A 167 10.10 13.68 11.43
N PHE A 168 11.28 13.38 10.90
CA PHE A 168 12.51 14.14 11.16
C PHE A 168 12.93 15.03 9.97
N ARG A 169 12.00 15.37 9.07
CA ARG A 169 12.28 16.16 7.87
C ARG A 169 12.85 17.55 8.15
N GLU A 170 12.58 18.12 9.32
CA GLU A 170 13.10 19.44 9.73
C GLU A 170 14.47 19.34 10.43
N CYS A 171 15.01 18.14 10.63
CA CYS A 171 16.35 17.95 11.17
C CYS A 171 17.44 18.49 10.26
N GLN A 172 18.34 19.25 10.89
CA GLN A 172 19.51 19.89 10.32
C GLN A 172 20.69 18.92 10.35
N ALA A 173 21.46 18.95 9.27
CA ALA A 173 22.68 18.20 9.12
C ALA A 173 23.71 19.07 8.39
N THR A 174 24.94 19.10 8.91
CA THR A 174 26.05 19.78 8.23
C THR A 174 26.41 19.07 6.92
N ASP A 175 26.35 17.74 6.93
CA ASP A 175 26.46 16.93 5.72
C ASP A 175 25.05 16.48 5.32
N PRO A 176 24.53 16.85 4.12
CA PRO A 176 23.16 16.54 3.74
C PRO A 176 22.86 15.04 3.69
N ARG A 177 23.88 14.19 3.49
CA ARG A 177 23.75 12.73 3.49
C ARG A 177 23.38 12.17 4.86
N ASP A 178 23.74 12.86 5.93
CA ASP A 178 23.44 12.45 7.31
C ASP A 178 21.92 12.45 7.59
N ARG A 179 21.13 13.17 6.78
CA ARG A 179 19.65 13.12 6.84
C ARG A 179 19.09 11.72 6.60
N VAL A 180 19.81 10.90 5.83
CA VAL A 180 19.49 9.49 5.59
C VAL A 180 20.29 8.61 6.55
N TYR A 181 21.61 8.78 6.61
CA TYR A 181 22.50 7.88 7.35
C TYR A 181 22.22 7.83 8.85
N ALA A 182 21.79 8.93 9.46
CA ALA A 182 21.40 8.96 10.86
C ALA A 182 20.12 8.16 11.15
N LEU A 183 19.34 7.75 10.14
CA LEU A 183 18.08 7.02 10.32
C LEU A 183 18.21 5.52 10.01
N LEU A 184 19.25 5.11 9.28
CA LEU A 184 19.39 3.71 8.83
C LEU A 184 19.45 2.72 10.00
N GLY A 185 20.21 3.04 11.05
CA GLY A 185 20.39 2.15 12.20
C GLY A 185 19.16 2.00 13.13
N ILE A 186 18.11 2.80 12.92
CA ILE A 186 16.86 2.76 13.70
C ILE A 186 15.63 2.35 12.89
N ALA A 187 15.76 2.32 11.56
CA ALA A 187 14.70 1.92 10.65
C ALA A 187 14.43 0.41 10.79
N SER A 188 13.17 0.04 11.04
CA SER A 188 12.77 -1.36 11.22
C SER A 188 12.75 -2.16 9.92
N ASP A 189 12.75 -1.45 8.80
CA ASP A 189 12.53 -2.02 7.49
C ASP A 189 13.86 -2.24 6.74
N MET A 190 14.99 -1.72 7.24
CA MET A 190 16.31 -1.93 6.62
C MET A 190 16.75 -3.41 6.64
N ALA A 191 16.42 -4.14 5.57
CA ALA A 191 16.84 -5.52 5.36
C ALA A 191 18.25 -5.55 4.75
N ASN A 192 19.14 -6.38 5.32
CA ASN A 192 20.48 -6.66 4.80
C ASN A 192 21.33 -5.43 4.44
N ASP A 193 21.23 -4.35 5.21
CA ASP A 193 22.02 -3.13 5.00
C ASP A 193 21.93 -2.60 3.55
N ALA A 194 20.74 -2.65 2.94
CA ALA A 194 20.50 -2.25 1.55
C ALA A 194 21.03 -0.83 1.20
N ILE A 195 21.16 0.04 2.20
CA ILE A 195 21.86 1.31 2.11
C ILE A 195 22.86 1.36 3.26
N GLU A 196 24.13 1.59 2.95
CA GLU A 196 25.19 1.79 3.94
C GLU A 196 25.73 3.23 3.92
N PRO A 197 26.20 3.75 5.07
CA PRO A 197 26.89 5.04 5.15
C PRO A 197 28.20 5.06 4.35
N ASP A 198 28.14 5.64 3.14
CA ASP A 198 29.29 5.78 2.25
C ASP A 198 29.52 7.25 1.86
N TYR A 199 30.39 7.91 2.60
CA TYR A 199 30.77 9.30 2.35
C TYR A 199 31.62 9.51 1.08
N SER A 200 31.98 8.45 0.36
CA SER A 200 32.55 8.58 -0.99
C SER A 200 31.48 8.88 -2.04
N LYS A 201 30.21 8.55 -1.77
CA LYS A 201 29.08 8.88 -2.65
C LYS A 201 28.72 10.35 -2.58
N SER A 202 28.30 10.91 -3.71
CA SER A 202 27.69 12.24 -3.74
C SER A 202 26.29 12.23 -3.12
N GLU A 203 25.82 13.40 -2.70
CA GLU A 203 24.44 13.56 -2.18
C GLU A 203 23.39 12.98 -3.14
N HIS A 204 23.52 13.26 -4.45
CA HIS A 204 22.62 12.75 -5.48
C HIS A 204 22.60 11.22 -5.56
N GLN A 205 23.74 10.56 -5.35
CA GLN A 205 23.80 9.10 -5.34
C GLN A 205 23.07 8.54 -4.11
N VAL A 206 23.28 9.12 -2.93
CA VAL A 206 22.59 8.70 -1.70
C VAL A 206 21.07 8.90 -1.81
N LEU A 207 20.63 10.03 -2.37
CA LEU A 207 19.21 10.28 -2.62
C LEU A 207 18.63 9.28 -3.61
N ARG A 208 19.33 8.98 -4.70
CA ARG A 208 18.90 7.96 -5.68
C ARG A 208 18.75 6.59 -5.04
N ASP A 209 19.74 6.14 -4.27
CA ASP A 209 19.71 4.85 -3.58
C ASP A 209 18.54 4.80 -2.59
N THR A 210 18.31 5.90 -1.85
CA THR A 210 17.18 6.04 -0.92
C THR A 210 15.84 5.98 -1.64
N CYS A 211 15.68 6.72 -2.74
CA CYS A 211 14.47 6.68 -3.55
C CYS A 211 14.22 5.26 -4.11
N ASN A 212 15.24 4.62 -4.68
CA ASN A 212 15.11 3.26 -5.21
C ASN A 212 14.66 2.29 -4.13
N TYR A 213 15.28 2.32 -2.95
CA TYR A 213 14.87 1.51 -1.82
C TYR A 213 13.41 1.78 -1.40
N LEU A 214 13.02 3.05 -1.25
CA LEU A 214 11.66 3.43 -0.87
C LEU A 214 10.63 3.02 -1.93
N PHE A 215 10.95 3.15 -3.22
CA PHE A 215 10.07 2.76 -4.31
C PHE A 215 10.00 1.24 -4.46
N GLU A 216 11.11 0.52 -4.53
CA GLU A 216 11.10 -0.95 -4.58
C GLU A 216 10.26 -1.55 -3.45
N ARG A 217 10.30 -0.92 -2.26
CA ARG A 217 9.45 -1.31 -1.13
C ARG A 217 8.00 -0.83 -1.20
N ALA A 218 7.71 0.36 -1.69
CA ALA A 218 6.33 0.82 -1.90
C ALA A 218 5.59 -0.12 -2.86
N PHE A 219 6.28 -0.62 -3.90
CA PHE A 219 5.78 -1.65 -4.79
C PHE A 219 5.63 -3.01 -4.06
N TYR A 220 6.54 -3.34 -3.13
CA TYR A 220 6.48 -4.59 -2.34
C TYR A 220 5.39 -4.62 -1.26
N VAL A 221 5.19 -3.51 -0.54
CA VAL A 221 4.14 -3.35 0.49
C VAL A 221 2.77 -3.22 -0.17
N GLY A 222 2.68 -2.47 -1.27
CA GLY A 222 1.47 -2.40 -2.09
C GLY A 222 1.06 -3.78 -2.62
N ARG A 223 2.03 -4.59 -3.05
CA ARG A 223 1.83 -5.98 -3.50
C ARG A 223 1.30 -6.89 -2.39
N ALA A 224 1.99 -6.98 -1.25
CA ALA A 224 1.59 -7.89 -0.17
C ALA A 224 0.21 -7.51 0.42
N PHE A 225 -0.08 -6.21 0.49
CA PHE A 225 -1.34 -5.71 0.99
C PHE A 225 -2.48 -5.91 -0.02
N LEU A 226 -2.23 -5.76 -1.33
CA LEU A 226 -3.19 -6.08 -2.37
C LEU A 226 -3.54 -7.57 -2.38
N GLU A 227 -2.52 -8.44 -2.35
CA GLU A 227 -2.71 -9.90 -2.26
C GLU A 227 -3.56 -10.25 -1.02
N GLN A 228 -3.29 -9.63 0.15
CA GLN A 228 -4.06 -9.85 1.36
C GLN A 228 -5.52 -9.33 1.27
N LYS A 229 -5.75 -8.15 0.68
CA LYS A 229 -7.11 -7.60 0.49
C LYS A 229 -7.95 -8.44 -0.48
N MET A 230 -7.36 -8.88 -1.59
CA MET A 230 -8.04 -9.74 -2.57
C MET A 230 -8.35 -11.13 -1.98
N MET A 231 -7.43 -11.71 -1.21
CA MET A 231 -7.66 -12.99 -0.50
C MET A 231 -8.79 -12.92 0.54
N ARG A 232 -9.00 -11.75 1.14
CA ARG A 232 -10.08 -11.51 2.13
C ARG A 232 -11.44 -11.21 1.51
N ARG A 233 -11.55 -11.20 0.17
CA ARG A 233 -12.76 -10.77 -0.57
C ARG A 233 -13.27 -9.40 -0.07
N ALA A 234 -12.34 -8.44 0.04
CA ALA A 234 -12.71 -7.07 0.36
C ALA A 234 -13.74 -6.55 -0.64
N LYS A 235 -14.58 -5.60 -0.21
CA LYS A 235 -15.56 -5.00 -1.10
C LYS A 235 -14.84 -4.27 -2.26
N PRO A 236 -15.43 -4.23 -3.47
CA PRO A 236 -14.84 -3.54 -4.62
C PRO A 236 -14.40 -2.10 -4.29
N GLU A 237 -15.19 -1.35 -3.52
CA GLU A 237 -14.88 0.05 -3.16
C GLU A 237 -13.62 0.18 -2.29
N ASP A 238 -13.37 -0.79 -1.41
CA ASP A 238 -12.17 -0.83 -0.57
C ASP A 238 -10.91 -1.16 -1.38
N LEU A 239 -11.08 -1.90 -2.49
CA LEU A 239 -10.00 -2.21 -3.41
C LEU A 239 -9.70 -0.99 -4.29
N GLU A 240 -10.73 -0.30 -4.77
CA GLU A 240 -10.63 0.92 -5.58
C GLU A 240 -9.90 2.03 -4.81
N HIS A 241 -10.34 2.36 -3.60
CA HIS A 241 -9.65 3.36 -2.75
C HIS A 241 -8.19 3.01 -2.47
N PHE A 242 -7.86 1.72 -2.42
CA PHE A 242 -6.49 1.30 -2.28
C PHE A 242 -5.69 1.52 -3.58
N LEU A 243 -6.21 1.06 -4.72
CA LEU A 243 -5.58 1.18 -6.05
C LEU A 243 -5.41 2.65 -6.48
N GLU A 244 -6.33 3.53 -6.12
CA GLU A 244 -6.24 4.98 -6.36
C GLU A 244 -5.00 5.59 -5.70
N ARG A 245 -4.69 5.14 -4.47
CA ARG A 245 -3.58 5.62 -3.65
C ARG A 245 -2.23 5.03 -4.04
N GLN A 246 -2.21 3.96 -4.84
CA GLN A 246 -0.98 3.33 -5.31
C GLN A 246 -0.50 3.90 -6.65
N GLY A 247 0.83 3.85 -6.85
CA GLY A 247 1.49 4.09 -8.13
C GLY A 247 1.33 2.92 -9.10
N ARG A 248 2.23 2.77 -10.08
CA ARG A 248 2.20 1.59 -10.96
C ARG A 248 2.49 0.32 -10.17
N VAL A 249 1.84 -0.81 -10.49
CA VAL A 249 2.02 -2.10 -9.79
C VAL A 249 2.37 -3.21 -10.79
N LYS A 250 3.22 -4.18 -10.41
CA LYS A 250 3.58 -5.32 -11.27
C LYS A 250 2.61 -6.49 -11.11
N TRP A 251 2.37 -7.22 -12.20
CA TRP A 251 1.62 -8.48 -12.18
C TRP A 251 2.40 -9.61 -11.49
N THR A 252 1.70 -10.42 -10.70
CA THR A 252 2.21 -11.70 -10.17
C THR A 252 1.20 -12.79 -10.46
N GLU A 253 1.68 -14.03 -10.58
CA GLU A 253 0.83 -15.20 -10.82
C GLU A 253 -0.33 -15.30 -9.80
N LYS A 254 -0.09 -14.91 -8.54
CA LYS A 254 -1.11 -14.85 -7.49
C LYS A 254 -2.13 -13.73 -7.70
N ILE A 255 -1.71 -12.51 -8.05
CA ILE A 255 -2.65 -11.41 -8.34
C ILE A 255 -3.48 -11.75 -9.57
N VAL A 256 -2.89 -12.37 -10.59
CA VAL A 256 -3.60 -12.89 -11.76
C VAL A 256 -4.64 -13.94 -11.35
N GLN A 257 -4.29 -14.87 -10.45
CA GLN A 257 -5.22 -15.86 -9.92
C GLN A 257 -6.33 -15.24 -9.05
N LEU A 258 -6.09 -14.09 -8.42
CA LEU A 258 -7.03 -13.41 -7.53
C LEU A 258 -7.85 -12.31 -8.24
N ALA A 259 -7.41 -11.81 -9.40
CA ALA A 259 -8.14 -10.84 -10.21
C ALA A 259 -9.41 -11.43 -10.88
N SER A 260 -9.76 -12.67 -10.52
CA SER A 260 -10.92 -13.42 -11.00
C SER A 260 -12.10 -13.44 -10.02
N PHE A 261 -12.07 -12.63 -8.96
CA PHE A 261 -13.26 -12.45 -8.13
C PHE A 261 -14.25 -11.50 -8.82
N ASP A 262 -15.51 -11.47 -8.38
CA ASP A 262 -16.52 -10.55 -8.93
C ASP A 262 -16.05 -9.09 -8.71
N LEU A 263 -15.38 -8.53 -9.72
CA LEU A 263 -14.81 -7.20 -9.69
C LEU A 263 -15.81 -6.28 -10.39
N GLY A 264 -16.16 -5.16 -9.76
CA GLY A 264 -16.93 -4.13 -10.46
C GLY A 264 -16.16 -3.57 -11.66
N HIS A 265 -16.87 -3.04 -12.66
CA HIS A 265 -16.28 -2.40 -13.84
C HIS A 265 -15.18 -1.37 -13.46
N SER A 266 -15.46 -0.53 -12.47
CA SER A 266 -14.54 0.50 -11.97
C SER A 266 -13.27 -0.10 -11.37
N THR A 267 -13.41 -1.19 -10.60
CA THR A 267 -12.29 -1.89 -9.99
C THR A 267 -11.41 -2.55 -11.04
N LEU A 268 -12.01 -3.24 -12.01
CA LEU A 268 -11.31 -3.88 -13.12
C LEU A 268 -10.58 -2.84 -13.99
N THR A 269 -11.21 -1.69 -14.24
CA THR A 269 -10.61 -0.59 -14.99
C THR A 269 -9.39 -0.01 -14.28
N LEU A 270 -9.49 0.25 -12.97
CA LEU A 270 -8.36 0.72 -12.16
C LEU A 270 -7.23 -0.31 -12.13
N LEU A 271 -7.57 -1.60 -12.03
CA LEU A 271 -6.61 -2.68 -12.03
C LEU A 271 -5.87 -2.78 -13.39
N LEU A 272 -6.57 -2.63 -14.51
CA LEU A 272 -5.95 -2.70 -15.84
C LEU A 272 -5.14 -1.43 -16.20
N THR A 273 -5.49 -0.27 -15.65
CA THR A 273 -4.79 0.99 -15.94
C THR A 273 -3.57 1.24 -15.06
N LYS A 274 -3.57 0.75 -13.81
CA LYS A 274 -2.49 0.98 -12.85
C LYS A 274 -1.36 -0.05 -12.94
N PHE A 275 -1.54 -1.18 -13.60
CA PHE A 275 -0.51 -2.21 -13.67
C PHE A 275 0.42 -2.07 -14.89
N GLU A 276 1.68 -2.50 -14.75
CA GLU A 276 2.70 -2.48 -15.82
C GLU A 276 2.45 -3.57 -16.88
N THR A 277 2.65 -3.24 -18.16
CA THR A 277 2.57 -4.18 -19.30
C THR A 277 3.91 -4.88 -19.57
N PRO A 278 3.93 -6.14 -20.07
CA PRO A 278 2.81 -6.89 -20.67
C PRO A 278 1.95 -7.68 -19.66
N LEU A 279 0.62 -7.64 -19.88
CA LEU A 279 -0.38 -8.38 -19.10
C LEU A 279 -0.44 -9.85 -19.55
N PRO A 280 -0.27 -10.84 -18.65
CA PRO A 280 -0.65 -12.22 -18.95
C PRO A 280 -2.18 -12.33 -18.97
N VAL A 281 -2.77 -12.48 -20.17
CA VAL A 281 -4.19 -12.78 -20.31
C VAL A 281 -4.45 -14.16 -19.71
N THR A 282 -5.40 -14.25 -18.79
CA THR A 282 -5.83 -15.55 -18.25
C THR A 282 -7.32 -15.74 -18.46
N LEU A 283 -7.73 -16.99 -18.63
CA LEU A 283 -9.13 -17.35 -18.92
C LEU A 283 -10.12 -16.82 -17.89
N LYS A 284 -9.66 -16.71 -16.65
CA LYS A 284 -10.46 -16.21 -15.55
C LYS A 284 -10.67 -14.69 -15.62
N LEU A 285 -9.65 -13.92 -16.03
CA LEU A 285 -9.76 -12.47 -16.23
C LEU A 285 -10.65 -12.15 -17.44
N LEU A 286 -10.58 -12.98 -18.50
CA LEU A 286 -11.46 -12.90 -19.66
C LEU A 286 -12.92 -13.15 -19.29
N ARG A 287 -13.20 -14.21 -18.51
CA ARG A 287 -14.54 -14.52 -18.01
C ARG A 287 -15.12 -13.36 -17.18
N GLU A 288 -14.29 -12.70 -16.37
CA GLU A 288 -14.76 -11.59 -15.54
C GLU A 288 -15.06 -10.34 -16.37
N ALA A 289 -14.22 -10.00 -17.33
CA ALA A 289 -14.52 -8.90 -18.25
C ALA A 289 -15.76 -9.17 -19.12
N LEU A 290 -16.00 -10.42 -19.52
CA LEU A 290 -17.23 -10.85 -20.21
C LEU A 290 -18.48 -10.63 -19.33
N LYS A 291 -18.43 -10.93 -18.03
CA LYS A 291 -19.55 -10.66 -17.11
C LYS A 291 -19.82 -9.17 -16.92
N ILE A 292 -18.76 -8.35 -16.91
CA ILE A 292 -18.85 -6.91 -16.70
C ILE A 292 -19.44 -6.21 -17.93
N GLY A 293 -19.07 -6.65 -19.14
CA GLY A 293 -19.63 -6.16 -20.39
C GLY A 293 -18.61 -5.50 -21.33
N PRO A 294 -19.09 -4.77 -22.36
CA PRO A 294 -18.29 -4.40 -23.52
C PRO A 294 -17.06 -3.55 -23.26
N ASP A 295 -17.20 -2.56 -22.40
CA ASP A 295 -16.16 -1.59 -22.14
C ASP A 295 -14.95 -2.21 -21.42
N ALA A 296 -15.20 -3.21 -20.57
CA ALA A 296 -14.15 -3.98 -19.88
C ALA A 296 -13.33 -4.84 -20.86
N LEU A 297 -13.99 -5.41 -21.87
CA LEU A 297 -13.33 -6.20 -22.91
C LEU A 297 -12.50 -5.32 -23.86
N ASP A 298 -13.05 -4.20 -24.32
CA ASP A 298 -12.30 -3.22 -25.14
C ASP A 298 -11.03 -2.75 -24.38
N LEU A 299 -11.11 -2.53 -23.06
CA LEU A 299 -9.96 -2.17 -22.22
C LEU A 299 -8.90 -3.28 -22.12
N LEU A 300 -9.32 -4.55 -22.03
CA LEU A 300 -8.39 -5.69 -22.08
C LEU A 300 -7.71 -5.81 -23.44
N PHE A 301 -8.47 -5.66 -24.53
CA PHE A 301 -7.95 -5.73 -25.90
C PHE A 301 -6.91 -4.67 -26.20
N ASP A 302 -7.11 -3.44 -25.74
CA ASP A 302 -6.17 -2.34 -25.94
C ASP A 302 -4.86 -2.49 -25.14
N LYS A 303 -4.86 -3.32 -24.08
CA LYS A 303 -3.74 -3.46 -23.14
C LYS A 303 -2.95 -4.77 -23.29
N CYS A 304 -3.45 -5.74 -24.06
CA CYS A 304 -2.88 -7.08 -24.14
C CYS A 304 -2.51 -7.49 -25.55
N VAL A 305 -1.60 -8.47 -25.65
CA VAL A 305 -1.36 -9.24 -26.86
C VAL A 305 -2.02 -10.60 -26.64
N PHE A 306 -2.92 -11.00 -27.54
CA PHE A 306 -3.61 -12.28 -27.47
C PHE A 306 -2.89 -13.31 -28.33
N GLU A 307 -2.68 -14.50 -27.78
CA GLU A 307 -2.31 -15.67 -28.57
C GLU A 307 -3.57 -16.38 -29.09
N ASP A 308 -3.39 -17.25 -30.10
CA ASP A 308 -4.47 -18.04 -30.69
C ASP A 308 -5.22 -18.89 -29.64
N VAL A 309 -4.53 -19.33 -28.59
CA VAL A 309 -5.11 -20.11 -27.48
C VAL A 309 -6.04 -19.25 -26.61
N ASP A 310 -5.69 -17.98 -26.38
CA ASP A 310 -6.48 -17.05 -25.56
C ASP A 310 -7.80 -16.68 -26.26
N LEU A 311 -7.74 -16.52 -27.59
CA LEU A 311 -8.91 -16.27 -28.43
C LEU A 311 -9.89 -17.44 -28.40
N MET A 312 -9.39 -18.68 -28.41
CA MET A 312 -10.24 -19.88 -28.33
C MET A 312 -11.01 -19.89 -27.03
N GLU A 313 -10.31 -19.70 -25.92
CA GLU A 313 -10.90 -19.79 -24.59
C GLU A 313 -11.80 -18.60 -24.25
N LEU A 314 -11.55 -17.42 -24.81
CA LEU A 314 -12.48 -16.29 -24.76
C LEU A 314 -13.82 -16.65 -25.42
N VAL A 315 -13.79 -17.32 -26.57
CA VAL A 315 -15.01 -17.73 -27.28
C VAL A 315 -15.76 -18.82 -26.51
N LEU A 316 -15.03 -19.79 -25.92
CA LEU A 316 -15.62 -20.79 -25.02
C LEU A 316 -16.30 -20.13 -23.81
N ALA A 317 -15.61 -19.20 -23.17
CA ALA A 317 -16.14 -18.46 -22.02
C ALA A 317 -17.37 -17.61 -22.38
N ALA A 318 -17.37 -16.96 -23.55
CA ALA A 318 -18.52 -16.18 -24.01
C ALA A 318 -19.75 -17.07 -24.30
N ALA A 319 -19.53 -18.27 -24.84
CA ALA A 319 -20.58 -19.25 -25.06
C ALA A 319 -21.21 -19.79 -23.75
N GLU A 320 -20.44 -19.85 -22.65
CA GLU A 320 -20.95 -20.21 -21.32
C GLU A 320 -21.80 -19.09 -20.66
N ILE A 321 -21.56 -17.82 -21.01
CA ILE A 321 -22.14 -16.65 -20.31
C ILE A 321 -23.42 -16.12 -20.99
N GLY A 322 -23.56 -16.21 -22.33
CA GLY A 322 -24.79 -15.85 -23.05
C GLY A 322 -24.58 -14.98 -24.30
N GLU A 323 -25.64 -14.82 -25.11
CA GLU A 323 -25.62 -14.16 -26.44
C GLU A 323 -25.07 -12.71 -26.41
N ASP A 324 -25.43 -11.94 -25.37
CA ASP A 324 -24.99 -10.55 -25.20
C ASP A 324 -23.47 -10.41 -25.06
N ALA A 325 -22.78 -11.43 -24.53
CA ALA A 325 -21.33 -11.44 -24.34
C ALA A 325 -20.56 -11.73 -25.65
N LEU A 326 -21.20 -12.37 -26.63
CA LEU A 326 -20.66 -12.65 -27.96
C LEU A 326 -20.79 -11.46 -28.92
N ASP A 327 -21.77 -10.57 -28.68
CA ASP A 327 -22.03 -9.42 -29.55
C ASP A 327 -21.16 -8.19 -29.20
N VAL A 328 -20.49 -8.24 -28.04
CA VAL A 328 -19.40 -7.33 -27.67
C VAL A 328 -18.18 -7.57 -28.59
N ARG A 329 -18.23 -6.92 -29.75
CA ARG A 329 -17.10 -6.57 -30.64
C ARG A 329 -16.05 -7.65 -30.95
N PHE A 330 -16.42 -8.93 -31.02
CA PHE A 330 -15.65 -9.95 -31.77
C PHE A 330 -15.39 -9.56 -33.24
N GLY A 331 -16.13 -8.59 -33.79
CA GLY A 331 -15.89 -8.02 -35.12
C GLY A 331 -14.55 -7.28 -35.30
N LYS A 332 -13.81 -6.97 -34.21
CA LYS A 332 -12.45 -6.40 -34.30
C LYS A 332 -11.35 -7.46 -34.38
N CYS A 333 -11.65 -8.72 -34.04
CA CYS A 333 -10.67 -9.81 -34.05
C CYS A 333 -10.77 -10.60 -35.36
N LYS A 334 -9.67 -10.69 -36.12
CA LYS A 334 -9.57 -11.68 -37.20
C LYS A 334 -9.39 -13.06 -36.57
N ILE A 335 -10.46 -13.83 -36.45
CA ILE A 335 -10.38 -15.21 -35.95
C ILE A 335 -9.61 -16.06 -36.98
N PRO A 336 -8.51 -16.74 -36.59
CA PRO A 336 -7.78 -17.60 -37.51
C PRO A 336 -8.66 -18.75 -38.05
N PRO A 337 -8.57 -19.12 -39.34
CA PRO A 337 -9.42 -20.16 -39.94
C PRO A 337 -9.36 -21.52 -39.25
N ARG A 338 -8.27 -21.82 -38.54
CA ARG A 338 -8.07 -23.05 -37.78
C ARG A 338 -8.88 -23.11 -36.49
N LEU A 339 -9.12 -21.96 -35.86
CA LEU A 339 -9.90 -21.86 -34.62
C LEU A 339 -11.41 -22.01 -34.88
N THR A 340 -11.86 -21.64 -36.07
CA THR A 340 -13.27 -21.63 -36.47
C THR A 340 -13.95 -22.98 -36.20
N ARG A 341 -13.34 -24.09 -36.61
CA ARG A 341 -13.91 -25.44 -36.42
C ARG A 341 -14.01 -25.86 -34.94
N VAL A 342 -12.99 -25.56 -34.14
CA VAL A 342 -12.94 -25.93 -32.71
C VAL A 342 -13.92 -25.09 -31.90
N ILE A 343 -14.03 -23.79 -32.23
CA ILE A 343 -15.05 -22.88 -31.70
C ILE A 343 -16.46 -23.40 -31.98
N PHE A 344 -16.71 -23.90 -33.20
CA PHE A 344 -18.00 -24.47 -33.58
C PHE A 344 -18.33 -25.73 -32.78
N GLU A 345 -17.39 -26.67 -32.66
CA GLU A 345 -17.59 -27.91 -31.91
C GLU A 345 -17.90 -27.65 -30.42
N ALA A 346 -17.30 -26.61 -29.83
CA ALA A 346 -17.50 -26.30 -28.42
C ALA A 346 -18.72 -25.40 -28.13
N ALA A 347 -19.11 -24.51 -29.05
CA ALA A 347 -20.39 -23.80 -28.97
C ALA A 347 -21.58 -24.78 -29.05
N ILE A 348 -21.46 -25.83 -29.88
CA ILE A 348 -22.46 -26.91 -29.97
C ILE A 348 -22.59 -27.69 -28.65
N LEU A 349 -21.49 -27.92 -27.94
CA LEU A 349 -21.49 -28.62 -26.64
C LEU A 349 -22.06 -27.75 -25.49
N SER A 350 -22.04 -26.43 -25.62
CA SER A 350 -22.39 -25.47 -24.55
C SER A 350 -23.85 -25.00 -24.59
N GLY A 351 -24.58 -25.23 -25.69
CA GLY A 351 -26.00 -24.91 -25.83
C GLY A 351 -26.30 -24.16 -27.14
N MET A 352 -27.44 -24.48 -27.76
CA MET A 352 -27.76 -24.14 -29.16
C MET A 352 -27.82 -22.64 -29.50
N GLU A 353 -28.17 -21.76 -28.56
CA GLU A 353 -28.35 -20.32 -28.82
C GLU A 353 -27.04 -19.59 -29.17
N GLY A 354 -25.90 -19.99 -28.57
CA GLY A 354 -24.58 -19.41 -28.89
C GLY A 354 -24.01 -19.85 -30.23
N ALA A 355 -24.43 -21.01 -30.74
CA ALA A 355 -24.01 -21.50 -32.07
C ALA A 355 -24.74 -20.74 -33.20
N GLU A 356 -25.98 -20.31 -32.97
CA GLU A 356 -26.86 -19.73 -34.00
C GLU A 356 -26.41 -18.33 -34.47
N THR A 357 -25.83 -17.52 -33.58
CA THR A 357 -25.18 -16.24 -33.90
C THR A 357 -23.87 -16.42 -34.68
N LEU A 358 -23.12 -17.49 -34.40
CA LEU A 358 -21.92 -17.89 -35.17
C LEU A 358 -22.30 -18.44 -36.56
N PHE A 359 -23.42 -19.18 -36.67
CA PHE A 359 -23.95 -19.71 -37.93
C PHE A 359 -24.43 -18.61 -38.89
N ARG A 360 -25.17 -17.59 -38.40
CA ARG A 360 -25.65 -16.44 -39.20
C ARG A 360 -24.52 -15.66 -39.90
N ARG A 361 -23.31 -15.66 -39.32
CA ARG A 361 -22.13 -15.00 -39.91
C ARG A 361 -21.46 -15.84 -41.00
N ARG A 362 -21.67 -17.18 -41.02
CA ARG A 362 -21.07 -18.13 -41.99
C ARG A 362 -21.79 -18.15 -43.35
N GLU A 363 -23.08 -17.84 -43.38
CA GLU A 363 -23.87 -17.82 -44.63
C GLU A 363 -23.43 -16.74 -45.64
N SER A 364 -22.62 -15.76 -45.21
CA SER A 364 -22.08 -14.73 -46.10
C SER A 364 -20.89 -15.17 -46.98
N GLU A 365 -20.31 -16.36 -46.77
CA GLU A 365 -19.04 -16.78 -47.40
C GLU A 365 -19.05 -18.13 -48.16
N ALA A 366 -20.22 -18.58 -48.64
CA ALA A 366 -20.40 -19.46 -49.82
C ALA A 366 -20.31 -21.02 -49.71
N ASN A 367 -21.33 -21.64 -50.36
CA ASN A 367 -21.44 -22.85 -51.23
C ASN A 367 -20.76 -24.20 -50.93
N ILE A 368 -21.22 -25.35 -51.46
CA ILE A 368 -22.50 -26.05 -51.74
C ILE A 368 -22.04 -27.46 -52.21
N PHE A 369 -22.75 -28.54 -51.83
CA PHE A 369 -22.84 -29.83 -52.54
C PHE A 369 -21.61 -30.36 -53.32
N GLN A 370 -20.78 -31.21 -52.69
CA GLN A 370 -20.21 -32.38 -53.38
C GLN A 370 -19.70 -33.50 -52.46
N GLU A 371 -20.22 -33.63 -51.24
CA GLU A 371 -19.95 -34.76 -50.34
C GLU A 371 -21.24 -35.34 -49.72
N VAL A 372 -22.36 -35.13 -50.40
CA VAL A 372 -23.68 -35.67 -50.01
C VAL A 372 -24.13 -36.81 -50.93
N GLN A 373 -23.41 -37.09 -52.03
CA GLN A 373 -23.83 -38.12 -52.99
C GLN A 373 -23.19 -39.50 -52.76
N GLU A 374 -22.11 -39.60 -51.98
CA GLU A 374 -21.50 -40.90 -51.63
C GLU A 374 -21.90 -41.40 -50.24
N THR A 375 -22.55 -40.57 -49.43
CA THR A 375 -23.17 -40.96 -48.15
C THR A 375 -24.64 -41.38 -48.31
N HIS A 376 -25.10 -41.59 -49.54
CA HIS A 376 -26.43 -42.11 -49.83
C HIS A 376 -26.54 -43.64 -49.96
N GLN A 377 -25.45 -44.40 -49.77
CA GLN A 377 -25.51 -45.86 -49.59
C GLN A 377 -25.47 -46.32 -48.12
N LEU A 378 -25.28 -45.40 -47.17
CA LEU A 378 -25.49 -45.65 -45.73
C LEU A 378 -26.81 -45.05 -45.23
N ARG A 379 -27.73 -44.84 -46.18
CA ARG A 379 -29.10 -44.40 -46.02
C ARG A 379 -30.06 -45.53 -45.62
N ASP A 380 -29.77 -46.81 -45.87
CA ASP A 380 -30.87 -47.79 -45.82
C ASP A 380 -31.14 -48.43 -44.44
N VAL A 381 -30.23 -48.28 -43.46
CA VAL A 381 -30.39 -48.94 -42.15
C VAL A 381 -30.70 -47.97 -41.00
N LEU A 382 -30.36 -46.68 -41.13
CA LEU A 382 -30.60 -45.68 -40.07
C LEU A 382 -31.66 -44.63 -40.43
N CYS A 383 -32.04 -44.46 -41.71
CA CYS A 383 -33.11 -43.54 -42.09
C CYS A 383 -34.53 -43.99 -41.69
N GLU A 384 -34.79 -45.27 -41.45
CA GLU A 384 -36.15 -45.72 -41.06
C GLU A 384 -36.49 -45.41 -39.59
N GLN A 385 -35.51 -45.29 -38.69
CA GLN A 385 -35.79 -45.00 -37.27
C GLN A 385 -35.93 -43.50 -36.96
N VAL A 386 -35.34 -42.62 -37.77
CA VAL A 386 -35.38 -41.15 -37.56
C VAL A 386 -36.49 -40.46 -38.39
N LEU A 387 -36.95 -41.09 -39.49
CA LEU A 387 -38.15 -40.65 -40.25
C LEU A 387 -39.46 -40.71 -39.44
N GLY A 388 -39.48 -41.42 -38.31
CA GLY A 388 -40.67 -41.52 -37.45
C GLY A 388 -40.91 -40.32 -36.53
N ILE A 389 -39.85 -39.65 -36.06
CA ILE A 389 -39.95 -38.71 -34.93
C ILE A 389 -39.90 -37.24 -35.37
N LEU A 390 -39.21 -36.89 -36.47
CA LEU A 390 -39.08 -35.50 -36.94
C LEU A 390 -40.17 -35.04 -37.92
N ARG A 391 -41.27 -35.80 -38.07
CA ARG A 391 -42.41 -35.40 -38.90
C ARG A 391 -43.22 -34.21 -38.38
N ARG A 392 -42.85 -33.59 -37.27
CA ARG A 392 -43.56 -32.38 -36.80
C ARG A 392 -42.59 -31.35 -36.25
N ALA A 393 -42.42 -30.31 -37.07
CA ALA A 393 -41.78 -29.03 -36.78
C ALA A 393 -40.27 -29.15 -36.56
N VAL A 394 -39.43 -28.66 -37.45
CA VAL A 394 -39.49 -27.34 -38.10
C VAL A 394 -39.21 -27.51 -39.59
N TYR A 395 -39.83 -26.73 -40.48
CA TYR A 395 -39.11 -25.70 -41.24
C TYR A 395 -40.09 -25.19 -42.32
N MET A 396 -40.14 -23.93 -42.73
CA MET A 396 -39.38 -22.71 -42.42
C MET A 396 -40.35 -21.55 -42.58
N THR A 397 -40.00 -20.40 -42.04
CA THR A 397 -40.32 -19.15 -42.70
C THR A 397 -39.79 -19.15 -44.14
N GLY A 398 -40.70 -19.22 -45.11
CA GLY A 398 -40.67 -18.36 -46.28
C GLY A 398 -39.97 -18.88 -47.54
N HIS A 399 -40.64 -18.70 -48.68
CA HIS A 399 -40.19 -17.89 -49.82
C HIS A 399 -41.50 -17.31 -50.39
N GLY A 400 -41.64 -16.00 -50.52
CA GLY A 400 -41.00 -15.24 -51.57
C GLY A 400 -42.15 -14.68 -52.40
N GLY A 401 -42.26 -13.35 -52.41
CA GLY A 401 -43.47 -12.61 -52.75
C GLY A 401 -44.09 -12.85 -54.14
N ILE A 402 -45.28 -12.25 -54.26
CA ILE A 402 -45.97 -11.83 -55.49
C ILE A 402 -46.57 -13.03 -56.26
N GLY A 403 -47.85 -13.10 -56.56
CA GLY A 403 -48.95 -12.14 -56.54
C GLY A 403 -50.09 -12.74 -57.37
N SER A 404 -51.17 -11.99 -57.53
CA SER A 404 -52.42 -12.33 -58.25
C SER A 404 -53.18 -13.51 -57.64
N ILE A 405 -54.37 -13.32 -57.09
CA ILE A 405 -55.55 -12.57 -57.56
C ILE A 405 -56.22 -11.85 -56.39
#